data_AF-A0A968QGH1-F1
#
_entry.id   AF-A0A968QGH1-F1
#
_cell.length_a   1.000
_cell.length_b   1.000
_cell.length_c   1.000
_cell.angle_alpha   90.00
_cell.angle_beta   90.00
_cell.angle_gamma   90.00
#
_symmetry.space_group_name_H-M   'P 1'
#
loop_
_entity.id
_entity.type
_entity.pdbx_description
1 polymer ?
#
loop_
_entity_poly.entity_id
_entity_poly.type
_entity_poly.pdbx_seq_one_letter_code
_entity_poly.pdbx_strand_id
1 'polypeptide(L)'
;LKQYLNKILNRTEFRRYQCGELTQYDIQLHAAPIPHDCTLIESLGGGPGLLPQDTSVAEGFTAYQQGKKIRDAIGNDSLNARSAVGITQDGDLILAIVAQLSEKPLNSGISIPQLGEIMTELGAVKAMNLDGGSSTSLYYEGQAIYGRVDKEGKEIIRPIKSVLSVISNE
;
A
#
# COMPACT_ATOMS: atom_id res chain seq x y z
N LEU A 1 -7.72 -10.26 -17.95
CA LEU A 1 -8.32 -9.51 -16.82
C LEU A 1 -9.70 -10.01 -16.40
N LYS A 2 -10.64 -10.31 -17.32
CA LYS A 2 -12.04 -10.70 -16.98
C LYS A 2 -12.14 -11.76 -15.86
N GLN A 3 -11.34 -12.82 -15.89
CA GLN A 3 -11.36 -13.87 -14.86
C GLN A 3 -10.96 -13.41 -13.44
N TYR A 4 -10.30 -12.26 -13.30
CA TYR A 4 -9.90 -11.69 -12.02
C TYR A 4 -10.80 -10.54 -11.58
N LEU A 5 -11.84 -10.18 -12.35
CA LEU A 5 -12.62 -8.97 -12.11
C LEU A 5 -13.26 -8.97 -10.71
N ASN A 6 -13.86 -10.08 -10.29
CA ASN A 6 -14.45 -10.19 -8.95
C ASN A 6 -13.42 -10.02 -7.82
N LYS A 7 -12.17 -10.46 -8.05
CA LYS A 7 -11.07 -10.23 -7.11
C LYS A 7 -10.60 -8.79 -7.11
N ILE A 8 -10.52 -8.17 -8.29
CA ILE A 8 -10.08 -6.78 -8.47
C ILE A 8 -11.08 -5.80 -7.85
N LEU A 9 -12.38 -6.07 -7.98
CA LEU A 9 -13.44 -5.24 -7.39
C LEU A 9 -13.56 -5.42 -5.87
N ASN A 10 -12.89 -6.44 -5.31
CA ASN A 10 -12.87 -6.70 -3.87
C ASN A 10 -11.47 -6.51 -3.27
N ARG A 11 -10.74 -5.50 -3.72
CA ARG A 11 -9.39 -5.22 -3.23
C ARG A 11 -9.38 -4.53 -1.89
N THR A 12 -8.24 -4.61 -1.24
CA THR A 12 -7.96 -3.99 0.05
C THR A 12 -8.03 -2.47 -0.06
N GLU A 13 -8.63 -1.87 0.96
CA GLU A 13 -8.84 -0.45 1.12
C GLU A 13 -8.39 -0.01 2.52
N PHE A 14 -7.77 1.16 2.59
CA PHE A 14 -7.61 1.92 3.83
C PHE A 14 -8.87 2.76 4.03
N ARG A 15 -9.52 2.63 5.18
CA ARG A 15 -10.84 3.20 5.44
C ARG A 15 -10.83 4.06 6.69
N ARG A 16 -11.54 5.18 6.63
CA ARG A 16 -11.86 6.02 7.78
C ARG A 16 -13.35 5.94 8.07
N TYR A 17 -13.70 5.60 9.30
CA TYR A 17 -15.06 5.54 9.81
C TYR A 17 -15.29 6.63 10.86
N GLN A 18 -16.54 7.09 10.93
CA GLN A 18 -17.07 7.86 12.05
C GLN A 18 -18.03 6.95 12.84
N CYS A 19 -17.70 6.67 14.10
CA CYS A 19 -18.44 5.78 15.00
C CYS A 19 -18.90 6.57 16.23
N GLY A 20 -20.06 7.23 16.14
CA GLY A 20 -20.44 8.26 17.11
C GLY A 20 -19.50 9.46 17.04
N GLU A 21 -18.79 9.78 18.12
CA GLU A 21 -17.77 10.84 18.16
C GLU A 21 -16.35 10.32 17.83
N LEU A 22 -16.15 9.01 17.77
CA LEU A 22 -14.86 8.39 17.52
C LEU A 22 -14.55 8.30 16.02
N THR A 23 -13.35 8.76 15.63
CA THR A 23 -12.77 8.41 14.33
C THR A 23 -12.02 7.09 14.47
N GLN A 24 -12.33 6.13 13.59
CA GLN A 24 -11.65 4.83 13.55
C GLN A 24 -11.08 4.57 12.16
N TYR A 25 -9.86 4.04 12.10
CA TYR A 25 -9.25 3.57 10.86
C TYR A 25 -9.27 2.06 10.78
N ASP A 26 -9.39 1.52 9.56
CA ASP A 26 -9.19 0.11 9.32
C ASP A 26 -8.63 -0.17 7.93
N ILE A 27 -8.07 -1.37 7.74
CA ILE A 27 -7.65 -1.91 6.45
C ILE A 27 -8.48 -3.17 6.19
N GLN A 28 -9.31 -3.14 5.16
CA GLN A 28 -10.29 -4.19 4.86
C GLN A 28 -10.47 -4.38 3.36
N LEU A 29 -10.97 -5.54 2.94
CA LEU A 29 -11.42 -5.73 1.56
C LEU A 29 -12.64 -4.84 1.26
N HIS A 30 -12.81 -4.42 0.00
CA HIS A 30 -13.90 -3.55 -0.43
C HIS A 30 -15.31 -4.05 -0.01
N ALA A 31 -15.56 -5.35 -0.06
CA ALA A 31 -16.85 -5.94 0.30
C ALA A 31 -17.03 -6.17 1.82
N ALA A 32 -16.03 -5.86 2.65
CA ALA A 32 -16.15 -6.01 4.09
C ALA A 32 -17.24 -5.06 4.64
N PRO A 33 -18.10 -5.54 5.55
CA PRO A 33 -19.19 -4.75 6.10
C PRO A 33 -18.65 -3.56 6.89
N ILE A 34 -19.42 -2.48 6.89
CA ILE A 34 -19.18 -1.34 7.78
C ILE A 34 -19.53 -1.79 9.21
N PRO A 35 -18.70 -1.49 10.24
CA PRO A 35 -19.01 -1.84 11.62
C PRO A 35 -20.35 -1.23 12.10
N HIS A 36 -20.97 -1.86 13.09
CA HIS A 36 -22.22 -1.37 13.68
C HIS A 36 -22.04 0.04 14.27
N ASP A 37 -23.05 0.90 14.13
CA ASP A 37 -23.04 2.32 14.54
C ASP A 37 -21.93 3.19 13.92
N CYS A 38 -21.28 2.71 12.86
CA CYS A 38 -20.27 3.46 12.12
C CYS A 38 -20.76 3.86 10.73
N THR A 39 -20.24 4.98 10.23
CA THR A 39 -20.39 5.41 8.83
C THR A 39 -19.02 5.43 8.16
N LEU A 40 -18.89 4.85 6.98
CA LEU A 40 -17.69 4.98 6.15
C LEU A 40 -17.63 6.40 5.57
N ILE A 41 -16.61 7.16 5.94
CA ILE A 41 -16.42 8.55 5.49
C ILE A 41 -15.53 8.59 4.26
N GLU A 42 -14.40 7.89 4.31
CA GLU A 42 -13.40 7.86 3.23
C GLU A 42 -12.85 6.46 3.05
N SER A 43 -12.47 6.16 1.82
CA SER A 43 -11.79 4.92 1.45
C SER A 43 -10.76 5.18 0.37
N LEU A 44 -9.58 4.59 0.52
CA LEU A 44 -8.51 4.57 -0.47
C LEU A 44 -8.19 3.13 -0.84
N GLY A 45 -8.61 2.71 -2.03
CA GLY A 45 -8.25 1.41 -2.59
C GLY A 45 -6.81 1.36 -3.06
N GLY A 46 -6.16 0.21 -2.84
CA GLY A 46 -4.81 -0.04 -3.29
C GLY A 46 -4.56 -1.55 -3.33
N GLY A 47 -3.73 -2.00 -2.40
CA GLY A 47 -3.47 -3.41 -2.16
C GLY A 47 -2.17 -3.90 -2.81
N PRO A 48 -1.76 -5.13 -2.49
CA PRO A 48 -2.44 -6.07 -1.60
C PRO A 48 -2.40 -5.67 -0.12
N GLY A 49 -3.28 -6.25 0.69
CA GLY A 49 -3.08 -6.29 2.14
C GLY A 49 -1.83 -7.11 2.49
N LEU A 50 -1.02 -6.57 3.40
CA LEU A 50 0.28 -7.11 3.83
C LEU A 50 0.17 -7.82 5.18
N LEU A 51 -0.54 -7.20 6.13
CA LEU A 51 -0.71 -7.70 7.50
C LEU A 51 -2.19 -7.74 7.89
N PRO A 52 -2.62 -8.73 8.69
CA PRO A 52 -1.79 -9.78 9.30
C PRO A 52 -1.38 -10.91 8.33
N GLN A 53 -1.85 -10.86 7.09
CA GLN A 53 -1.59 -11.86 6.07
C GLN A 53 -1.51 -11.23 4.68
N ASP A 54 -0.64 -11.76 3.83
CA ASP A 54 -0.57 -11.40 2.41
C ASP A 54 -1.85 -11.83 1.68
N THR A 55 -2.49 -10.89 1.01
CA THR A 55 -3.74 -11.08 0.26
C THR A 55 -3.56 -10.97 -1.26
N SER A 56 -2.32 -10.92 -1.75
CA SER A 56 -1.96 -10.82 -3.18
C SER A 56 -2.72 -11.78 -4.10
N VAL A 57 -2.91 -13.03 -3.67
CA VAL A 57 -3.64 -14.05 -4.45
C VAL A 57 -5.16 -13.84 -4.36
N ALA A 58 -5.66 -13.48 -3.18
CA ALA A 58 -7.09 -13.22 -2.95
C ALA A 58 -7.58 -12.04 -3.80
N GLU A 59 -6.73 -11.01 -3.93
CA GLU A 59 -6.98 -9.77 -4.67
C GLU A 59 -6.59 -9.81 -6.16
N GLY A 60 -6.08 -10.97 -6.62
CA GLY A 60 -5.73 -11.21 -8.02
C GLY A 60 -4.53 -10.39 -8.52
N PHE A 61 -3.65 -9.94 -7.63
CA PHE A 61 -2.33 -9.40 -7.97
C PHE A 61 -1.39 -10.50 -8.45
N THR A 62 -1.41 -11.64 -7.77
CA THR A 62 -0.67 -12.84 -8.16
C THR A 62 -1.62 -14.01 -8.42
N ALA A 63 -1.18 -14.98 -9.22
CA ALA A 63 -1.88 -16.24 -9.40
C ALA A 63 -0.90 -17.36 -9.73
N TYR A 64 -1.23 -18.57 -9.30
CA TYR A 64 -0.41 -19.76 -9.47
C TYR A 64 -1.22 -20.87 -10.15
N GLN A 65 -0.55 -21.66 -10.98
CA GLN A 65 -1.10 -22.87 -11.58
C GLN A 65 -0.03 -23.95 -11.52
N GLN A 66 -0.36 -25.11 -10.93
CA GLN A 66 0.59 -26.21 -10.73
C GLN A 66 1.91 -25.75 -10.05
N GLY A 67 1.80 -24.90 -9.03
CA GLY A 67 2.95 -24.36 -8.28
C GLY A 67 3.75 -23.26 -9.01
N LYS A 68 3.48 -22.99 -10.30
CA LYS A 68 4.15 -21.92 -11.05
C LYS A 68 3.35 -20.62 -10.98
N LYS A 69 4.03 -19.50 -10.70
CA LYS A 69 3.42 -18.16 -10.80
C LYS A 69 3.10 -17.85 -12.27
N ILE A 70 1.82 -17.72 -12.58
CA ILE A 70 1.31 -17.41 -13.94
C ILE A 70 0.88 -15.96 -14.07
N ARG A 71 0.81 -15.22 -12.96
CA ARG A 71 0.47 -13.81 -12.92
C ARG A 71 1.25 -13.12 -11.82
N ASP A 72 1.82 -11.98 -12.17
CA ASP A 72 2.36 -11.00 -11.25
C ASP A 72 2.06 -9.60 -11.79
N ALA A 73 1.03 -8.96 -11.25
CA ALA A 73 0.54 -7.68 -11.78
C ALA A 73 1.37 -6.47 -11.32
N ILE A 74 2.15 -6.62 -10.25
CA ILE A 74 2.80 -5.51 -9.53
C ILE A 74 4.27 -5.80 -9.16
N GLY A 75 4.82 -6.90 -9.70
CA GLY A 75 6.18 -7.36 -9.43
C GLY A 75 6.36 -7.70 -7.96
N ASN A 76 5.57 -8.64 -7.43
CA ASN A 76 5.52 -8.99 -6.02
C ASN A 76 6.91 -9.29 -5.42
N ASP A 77 7.74 -10.00 -6.18
CA ASP A 77 9.08 -10.42 -5.72
C ASP A 77 10.20 -9.51 -6.25
N SER A 78 9.85 -8.49 -7.04
CA SER A 78 10.84 -7.58 -7.63
C SER A 78 11.24 -6.49 -6.65
N LEU A 79 12.54 -6.19 -6.59
CA LEU A 79 13.04 -5.00 -5.91
C LEU A 79 12.54 -3.76 -6.63
N ASN A 80 11.80 -2.91 -5.92
CA ASN A 80 11.27 -1.68 -6.48
C ASN A 80 11.03 -0.66 -5.35
N ALA A 81 10.78 0.58 -5.74
CA ALA A 81 10.23 1.57 -4.83
C ALA A 81 8.82 1.12 -4.39
N ARG A 82 8.51 1.23 -3.10
CA ARG A 82 7.24 0.81 -2.52
C ARG A 82 6.66 1.91 -1.63
N SER A 83 5.35 1.89 -1.46
CA SER A 83 4.64 2.73 -0.50
C SER A 83 3.61 1.85 0.24
N ALA A 84 3.37 2.17 1.49
CA ALA A 84 2.44 1.44 2.35
C ALA A 84 1.77 2.36 3.36
N VAL A 85 0.61 1.91 3.84
CA VAL A 85 -0.05 2.44 5.03
C VAL A 85 -0.25 1.29 6.03
N GLY A 86 -0.02 1.58 7.30
CA GLY A 86 -0.23 0.64 8.40
C GLY A 86 -0.96 1.28 9.58
N ILE A 87 -1.48 0.41 10.44
CA ILE A 87 -2.18 0.77 11.68
C ILE A 87 -1.53 -0.03 12.82
N THR A 88 -1.11 0.65 13.88
CA THR A 88 -0.53 0.01 15.07
C THR A 88 -1.61 -0.57 15.98
N GLN A 89 -1.21 -1.31 17.02
CA GLN A 89 -2.14 -1.84 18.02
C GLN A 89 -2.93 -0.72 18.75
N ASP A 90 -2.32 0.45 18.91
CA ASP A 90 -2.90 1.61 19.59
C ASP A 90 -3.74 2.49 18.64
N GLY A 91 -3.79 2.15 17.34
CA GLY A 91 -4.57 2.87 16.34
C GLY A 91 -3.81 3.98 15.61
N ASP A 92 -2.51 4.16 15.88
CA ASP A 92 -1.67 5.11 15.17
C ASP A 92 -1.46 4.69 13.72
N LEU A 93 -1.31 5.68 12.83
CA LEU A 93 -1.08 5.47 11.41
C LEU A 93 0.42 5.51 11.10
N ILE A 94 0.87 4.55 10.29
CA ILE A 94 2.21 4.51 9.71
C ILE A 94 2.09 4.79 8.22
N LEU A 95 2.73 5.86 7.74
CA LEU A 95 2.93 6.13 6.32
C LEU A 95 4.38 5.84 5.98
N ALA A 96 4.60 4.85 5.10
CA ALA A 96 5.94 4.41 4.76
C ALA A 96 6.17 4.47 3.25
N ILE A 97 7.36 4.93 2.87
CA ILE A 97 7.91 4.69 1.54
C ILE A 97 9.26 4.01 1.67
N VAL A 98 9.59 3.18 0.67
CA VAL A 98 10.92 2.63 0.49
C VAL A 98 11.39 3.03 -0.90
N ALA A 99 12.48 3.80 -0.95
CA ALA A 99 13.05 4.32 -2.18
C ALA A 99 14.09 3.37 -2.78
N GLN A 100 14.33 3.54 -4.08
CA GLN A 100 15.52 3.04 -4.74
C GLN A 100 16.71 3.95 -4.44
N LEU A 101 17.90 3.39 -4.58
CA LEU A 101 19.17 4.08 -4.39
C LEU A 101 19.70 4.54 -5.76
N SER A 102 20.07 5.82 -5.87
CA SER A 102 20.61 6.42 -7.09
C SER A 102 21.87 5.71 -7.60
N GLU A 103 22.71 5.21 -6.71
CA GLU A 103 23.93 4.47 -7.02
C GLU A 103 23.69 3.00 -7.42
N LYS A 104 22.48 2.47 -7.19
CA LYS A 104 22.07 1.11 -7.55
C LYS A 104 20.66 1.09 -8.18
N PRO A 105 20.44 1.81 -9.28
CA PRO A 105 19.09 2.07 -9.81
C PRO A 105 18.33 0.80 -10.25
N LEU A 106 19.06 -0.25 -10.65
CA LEU A 106 18.47 -1.50 -11.12
C LEU A 106 18.32 -2.57 -10.03
N ASN A 107 19.01 -2.41 -8.88
CA ASN A 107 19.14 -3.44 -7.84
C ASN A 107 18.97 -2.83 -6.44
N SER A 108 17.92 -2.05 -6.24
CA SER A 108 17.57 -1.40 -4.96
C SER A 108 16.05 -1.27 -4.80
N GLY A 109 15.63 -0.86 -3.60
CA GLY A 109 14.23 -0.99 -3.15
C GLY A 109 13.98 -2.37 -2.55
N ILE A 110 12.71 -2.76 -2.45
CA ILE A 110 12.31 -4.03 -1.82
C ILE A 110 11.15 -4.72 -2.54
N SER A 111 11.00 -6.01 -2.27
CA SER A 111 9.82 -6.79 -2.64
C SER A 111 8.62 -6.51 -1.72
N ILE A 112 7.42 -6.94 -2.13
CA ILE A 112 6.20 -6.78 -1.34
C ILE A 112 6.23 -7.62 -0.04
N PRO A 113 6.73 -8.87 -0.03
CA PRO A 113 6.91 -9.61 1.23
C PRO A 113 7.82 -8.89 2.22
N GLN A 114 8.96 -8.37 1.76
CA GLN A 114 9.88 -7.59 2.60
C GLN A 114 9.24 -6.30 3.11
N LEU A 115 8.34 -5.68 2.34
CA LEU A 115 7.58 -4.53 2.82
C LEU A 115 6.66 -4.92 3.99
N GLY A 116 6.02 -6.08 3.94
CA GLY A 116 5.23 -6.61 5.06
C GLY A 116 6.07 -6.87 6.31
N GLU A 117 7.29 -7.39 6.16
CA GLU A 117 8.26 -7.57 7.25
C GLU A 117 8.61 -6.21 7.90
N ILE A 118 8.98 -5.21 7.10
CA ILE A 118 9.27 -3.85 7.60
C ILE A 118 8.06 -3.23 8.31
N MET A 119 6.86 -3.36 7.75
CA MET A 119 5.66 -2.83 8.41
C MET A 119 5.42 -3.51 9.77
N THR A 120 5.74 -4.79 9.90
CA THR A 120 5.68 -5.51 11.18
C THR A 120 6.71 -4.96 12.15
N GLU A 121 7.95 -4.76 11.71
CA GLU A 121 9.04 -4.19 12.52
C GLU A 121 8.72 -2.76 13.00
N LEU A 122 8.01 -1.98 12.20
CA LEU A 122 7.50 -0.65 12.56
C LEU A 122 6.31 -0.70 13.54
N GLY A 123 5.81 -1.88 13.90
CA GLY A 123 4.72 -2.06 14.86
C GLY A 123 3.32 -2.07 14.27
N ALA A 124 3.17 -2.17 12.94
CA ALA A 124 1.86 -2.29 12.32
C ALA A 124 1.26 -3.68 12.62
N VAL A 125 -0.02 -3.70 13.04
CA VAL A 125 -0.81 -4.93 13.18
C VAL A 125 -1.73 -5.16 11.97
N LYS A 126 -2.02 -4.10 11.22
CA LYS A 126 -2.64 -4.14 9.89
C LYS A 126 -1.84 -3.27 8.95
N ALA A 127 -1.63 -3.71 7.73
CA ALA A 127 -0.91 -2.95 6.72
C ALA A 127 -1.34 -3.34 5.32
N MET A 128 -1.24 -2.41 4.38
CA MET A 128 -1.46 -2.66 2.96
C MET A 128 -0.44 -1.91 2.10
N ASN A 129 -0.14 -2.48 0.94
CA ASN A 129 0.63 -1.83 -0.09
C ASN A 129 -0.22 -0.76 -0.81
N LEU A 130 0.42 0.33 -1.22
CA LEU A 130 -0.15 1.40 -2.04
C LEU A 130 0.53 1.42 -3.43
N ASP A 131 0.23 2.42 -4.26
CA ASP A 131 0.84 2.51 -5.60
C ASP A 131 2.37 2.72 -5.49
N GLY A 132 3.12 1.88 -6.20
CA GLY A 132 4.58 1.79 -6.07
C GLY A 132 5.33 2.32 -7.29
N GLY A 133 6.60 1.93 -7.39
CA GLY A 133 7.46 2.31 -8.51
C GLY A 133 7.57 3.84 -8.60
N SER A 134 7.40 4.39 -9.80
CA SER A 134 7.55 5.84 -9.98
C SER A 134 6.43 6.66 -9.33
N SER A 135 5.34 6.03 -8.88
CA SER A 135 4.32 6.71 -8.07
C SER A 135 4.72 6.85 -6.60
N THR A 136 5.73 6.12 -6.12
CA THR A 136 6.18 6.21 -4.74
C THR A 136 6.73 7.61 -4.47
N SER A 137 6.02 8.37 -3.64
CA SER A 137 6.43 9.71 -3.22
C SER A 137 5.94 9.99 -1.81
N LEU A 138 6.71 10.75 -1.03
CA LEU A 138 6.30 11.28 0.27
C LEU A 138 6.54 12.79 0.26
N TYR A 139 5.59 13.55 0.80
CA TYR A 139 5.76 14.97 1.03
C TYR A 139 5.71 15.24 2.52
N TYR A 140 6.75 15.87 3.05
CA TYR A 140 6.88 16.18 4.47
C TYR A 140 7.54 17.54 4.64
N GLU A 141 6.90 18.44 5.40
CA GLU A 141 7.42 19.77 5.77
C GLU A 141 8.03 20.59 4.60
N GLY A 142 7.32 20.70 3.48
CA GLY A 142 7.82 21.47 2.33
C GLY A 142 8.66 20.67 1.35
N GLN A 143 9.10 19.47 1.72
CA GLN A 143 10.02 18.65 0.94
C GLN A 143 9.31 17.44 0.32
N ALA A 144 9.50 17.27 -1.00
CA ALA A 144 9.10 16.05 -1.70
C ALA A 144 10.28 15.07 -1.75
N ILE A 145 9.99 13.80 -1.45
CA ILE A 145 10.90 12.66 -1.57
C ILE A 145 10.33 11.73 -2.64
N TYR A 146 11.12 11.44 -3.67
CA TYR A 146 10.71 10.57 -4.78
C TYR A 146 11.36 9.20 -4.63
N GLY A 147 10.56 8.15 -4.71
CA GLY A 147 11.00 6.80 -4.41
C GLY A 147 11.76 6.11 -5.55
N ARG A 148 11.59 6.53 -6.80
CA ARG A 148 12.14 5.82 -7.97
C ARG A 148 13.17 6.65 -8.72
N VAL A 149 14.19 5.96 -9.23
CA VAL A 149 15.22 6.54 -10.09
C VAL A 149 15.22 5.90 -11.49
N ASP A 150 15.74 6.62 -12.48
CA ASP A 150 16.04 6.10 -13.82
C ASP A 150 17.35 5.30 -13.84
N LYS A 151 17.79 4.85 -15.02
CA LYS A 151 18.99 4.01 -15.15
C LYS A 151 20.27 4.77 -14.82
N GLU A 152 20.22 6.08 -14.89
CA GLU A 152 21.30 7.02 -14.60
C GLU A 152 21.30 7.46 -13.13
N GLY A 153 20.34 6.98 -12.33
CA GLY A 153 20.23 7.26 -10.90
C GLY A 153 19.48 8.56 -10.59
N LYS A 154 18.84 9.19 -11.57
CA LYS A 154 18.08 10.43 -11.37
C LYS A 154 16.63 10.13 -10.98
N GLU A 155 16.09 10.92 -10.06
CA GLU A 155 14.71 10.80 -9.60
C GLU A 155 13.69 10.91 -10.75
N ILE A 156 12.68 10.04 -10.70
CA ILE A 156 11.54 10.06 -11.62
C ILE A 156 10.36 10.73 -10.92
N ILE A 157 9.92 11.86 -11.47
CA ILE A 157 8.73 12.58 -11.01
C ILE A 157 7.58 12.31 -12.00
N ARG A 158 6.40 11.93 -11.49
CA ARG A 158 5.20 11.74 -12.32
C ARG A 158 3.92 12.21 -11.64
N PRO A 159 2.89 12.54 -12.43
CA PRO A 159 1.54 12.75 -11.90
C PRO A 159 0.98 11.47 -11.27
N ILE A 160 0.32 11.62 -10.13
CA ILE A 160 -0.43 10.58 -9.42
C ILE A 160 -1.92 10.95 -9.37
N LYS A 161 -2.79 9.95 -9.20
CA LYS A 161 -4.25 10.13 -9.27
C LYS A 161 -4.89 10.55 -7.96
N SER A 162 -4.30 10.14 -6.85
CA SER A 162 -4.81 10.32 -5.49
C SER A 162 -3.65 10.36 -4.52
N VAL A 163 -3.85 11.05 -3.39
CA VAL A 163 -2.90 11.14 -2.29
C VAL A 163 -3.59 10.80 -0.98
N LEU A 164 -2.83 10.23 -0.04
CA LEU A 164 -3.22 10.15 1.36
C LEU A 164 -2.49 11.30 2.08
N SER A 165 -3.24 12.19 2.71
CA SER A 165 -2.69 13.37 3.40
C SER A 165 -3.10 13.36 4.87
N VAL A 166 -2.13 13.62 5.74
CA VAL A 166 -2.38 13.94 7.15
C VAL A 166 -2.33 15.46 7.28
N ILE A 167 -3.42 16.05 7.76
CA ILE A 167 -3.56 17.50 7.92
C ILE A 167 -3.90 17.75 9.38
N SER A 168 -3.13 18.61 10.04
CA SER A 168 -3.49 19.10 11.37
C SER A 168 -4.62 20.13 11.22
N ASN A 169 -5.72 19.91 11.92
CA ASN A 169 -6.69 20.96 12.15
C ASN A 169 -6.14 21.82 13.28
N GLU A 170 -5.46 22.93 12.92
CA GLU A 170 -5.20 24.01 13.87
C GLU A 170 -6.50 24.69 14.32
#